data_AF-A0A1S3I588-F1
#
_entry.id   AF-A0A1S3I588-F1
#
_cell.length_a   1.000
_cell.length_b   1.000
_cell.length_c   1.000
_cell.angle_alpha   90.00
_cell.angle_beta   90.00
_cell.angle_gamma   90.00
#
_symmetry.space_group_name_H-M   'P 1'
#
loop_
_entity.id
_entity.type
_entity.pdbx_description
1 polymer ?
#
loop_
_entity_poly.entity_id
_entity_poly.type
_entity_poly.pdbx_seq_one_letter_code
_entity_poly.pdbx_strand_id
1 'polypeptide(L)'
;MPTSSPNQSLEIFDIFPIRVLHDGNEFNLALRRQFGVRIQNVFDTQVAYSLIMQTQGLPPRFIHVRDAYVKYGGVKEDIDPATRQLMSEDPNFWSRRPLSKVAQRVAAMDTIPLLPTLYDALNREITADIRALFEHMSEDNVRPLSMRRQRTRTAEKAEADEMRRLRTDTKSPILKLNKSQEKMLQYTVPYCER
;
A
#
# COMPACT_ATOMS: atom_id res chain seq x y z
N MET A 1 -26.40 30.96 27.93
CA MET A 1 -25.43 30.95 26.81
C MET A 1 -25.01 29.50 26.60
N PRO A 2 -25.43 28.83 25.51
CA PRO A 2 -25.15 27.42 25.32
C PRO A 2 -23.68 27.22 24.94
N THR A 3 -23.05 26.25 25.60
CA THR A 3 -21.67 25.81 25.45
C THR A 3 -21.48 25.09 24.11
N SER A 4 -20.69 25.67 23.20
CA SER A 4 -20.27 24.99 21.98
C SER A 4 -19.13 24.01 22.27
N SER A 5 -19.45 22.72 22.38
CA SER A 5 -18.60 21.69 21.77
C SER A 5 -19.17 21.39 20.39
N PRO A 6 -18.31 21.19 19.38
CA PRO A 6 -18.18 19.81 18.92
C PRO A 6 -16.75 19.47 18.46
N ASN A 7 -16.18 18.43 19.08
CA ASN A 7 -15.31 17.48 18.39
C ASN A 7 -16.14 16.77 17.31
N GLN A 8 -16.45 17.44 16.20
CA GLN A 8 -16.90 16.78 15.00
C GLN A 8 -15.64 16.32 14.26
N SER A 9 -15.13 15.13 14.62
CA SER A 9 -14.33 14.37 13.68
C SER A 9 -15.13 14.29 12.39
N LEU A 10 -14.57 14.81 11.29
CA LEU A 10 -15.13 14.67 9.94
C LEU A 10 -15.12 13.18 9.56
N GLU A 11 -16.07 12.44 10.11
CA GLU A 11 -16.48 11.16 9.59
C GLU A 11 -17.39 11.47 8.42
N ILE A 12 -16.82 11.39 7.21
CA ILE A 12 -17.56 11.53 5.96
C ILE A 12 -18.49 10.32 5.87
N PHE A 13 -19.69 10.45 6.45
CA PHE A 13 -20.77 9.48 6.29
C PHE A 13 -21.50 9.77 4.99
N ASP A 14 -21.30 8.88 4.01
CA ASP A 14 -22.35 8.26 3.18
C ASP A 14 -21.64 7.46 2.08
N ILE A 15 -21.76 6.12 2.14
CA ILE A 15 -21.16 5.13 1.21
C ILE A 15 -19.65 5.35 1.04
N PHE A 16 -18.82 4.90 1.99
CA PHE A 16 -17.36 5.06 1.90
C PHE A 16 -16.82 4.43 0.61
N PRO A 17 -16.40 5.20 -0.42
CA PRO A 17 -15.78 4.63 -1.59
C PRO A 17 -14.47 3.95 -1.19
N ILE A 18 -14.09 2.89 -1.89
CA ILE A 18 -12.80 2.23 -1.68
C ILE A 18 -11.70 3.25 -1.96
N ARG A 19 -10.78 3.39 -1.00
CA ARG A 19 -9.62 4.28 -1.10
C ARG A 19 -8.42 3.44 -1.50
N VAL A 20 -8.00 3.56 -2.76
CA VAL A 20 -6.82 2.84 -3.26
C VAL A 20 -5.57 3.60 -2.86
N LEU A 21 -4.69 2.94 -2.11
CA LEU A 21 -3.42 3.48 -1.65
C LEU A 21 -2.28 2.52 -2.04
N HIS A 22 -1.05 3.03 -1.99
CA HIS A 22 0.14 2.22 -2.08
C HIS A 22 1.01 2.50 -0.86
N ASP A 23 1.15 1.51 0.02
CA ASP A 23 1.87 1.64 1.28
C ASP A 23 1.40 2.85 2.12
N GLY A 24 0.10 2.86 2.44
CA GLY A 24 -0.60 4.04 2.94
C GLY A 24 -0.30 4.46 4.39
N ASN A 25 0.64 3.81 5.08
CA ASN A 25 0.92 4.02 6.50
C ASN A 25 1.35 5.47 6.81
N GLU A 26 2.43 5.93 6.19
CA GLU A 26 2.97 7.28 6.42
C GLU A 26 2.00 8.37 5.99
N PHE A 27 1.32 8.16 4.85
CA PHE A 27 0.30 9.06 4.34
C PHE A 27 -0.86 9.24 5.33
N ASN A 28 -1.40 8.14 5.87
CA ASN A 28 -2.50 8.23 6.83
C ASN A 28 -2.04 8.82 8.18
N LEU A 29 -0.81 8.56 8.60
CA LEU A 29 -0.24 9.17 9.79
C LEU A 29 -0.17 10.69 9.65
N ALA A 30 0.29 11.19 8.49
CA ALA A 30 0.32 12.61 8.19
C ALA A 30 -1.09 13.22 8.17
N LEU A 31 -2.05 12.57 7.52
CA LEU A 31 -3.44 13.06 7.45
C LEU A 31 -4.10 13.17 8.82
N ARG A 32 -3.93 12.16 9.68
CA ARG A 32 -4.47 12.21 11.04
C ARG A 32 -3.83 13.33 11.85
N ARG A 33 -2.50 13.47 11.78
CA ARG A 33 -1.75 14.45 12.59
C ARG A 33 -2.03 15.89 12.17
N GLN A 34 -2.05 16.14 10.87
CA GLN A 34 -2.15 17.51 10.34
C GLN A 34 -3.59 17.98 10.17
N PHE A 35 -4.52 17.06 9.86
CA PHE A 35 -5.89 17.41 9.49
C PHE A 35 -6.96 16.70 10.32
N GLY A 36 -6.60 15.81 11.25
CA GLY A 36 -7.56 15.02 12.02
C GLY A 36 -8.35 14.00 11.19
N VAL A 37 -7.95 13.76 9.93
CA VAL A 37 -8.67 12.89 8.99
C VAL A 37 -8.30 11.43 9.20
N ARG A 38 -9.30 10.56 9.30
CA ARG A 38 -9.11 9.11 9.33
C ARG A 38 -9.53 8.49 8.00
N ILE A 39 -8.62 7.76 7.39
CA ILE A 39 -8.91 6.92 6.23
C ILE A 39 -9.43 5.55 6.71
N GLN A 40 -10.51 5.08 6.07
CA GLN A 40 -11.11 3.74 6.20
C GLN A 40 -11.49 3.24 4.80
N ASN A 41 -11.85 1.96 4.70
CA ASN A 41 -12.17 1.26 3.46
C ASN A 41 -11.02 1.31 2.45
N VAL A 42 -9.85 0.83 2.89
CA VAL A 42 -8.60 0.93 2.12
C VAL A 42 -8.33 -0.32 1.31
N PHE A 43 -8.03 -0.13 0.03
CA PHE A 43 -7.36 -1.12 -0.80
C PHE A 43 -5.89 -0.74 -0.91
N ASP A 44 -5.02 -1.40 -0.13
CA ASP A 44 -3.58 -1.12 -0.18
C ASP A 44 -2.91 -2.06 -1.20
N THR A 45 -2.47 -1.49 -2.33
CA THR A 45 -1.85 -2.23 -3.43
C THR A 45 -0.54 -2.93 -3.02
N GLN A 46 0.22 -2.38 -2.08
CA GLN A 46 1.44 -3.01 -1.56
C GLN A 46 1.09 -4.22 -0.68
N VAL A 47 0.06 -4.10 0.16
CA VAL A 47 -0.42 -5.23 0.97
C VAL A 47 -0.97 -6.34 0.06
N ALA A 48 -1.81 -5.99 -0.92
CA ALA A 48 -2.36 -6.94 -1.89
C ALA A 48 -1.23 -7.72 -2.59
N TYR A 49 -0.26 -7.01 -3.16
CA TYR A 49 0.86 -7.61 -3.87
C TYR A 49 1.69 -8.54 -2.98
N SER A 50 1.99 -8.08 -1.76
CA SER A 50 2.75 -8.86 -0.79
C SER A 50 2.01 -10.13 -0.34
N LEU A 51 0.68 -10.10 -0.29
CA LEU A 51 -0.11 -11.29 0.03
C LEU A 51 -0.13 -12.28 -1.13
N ILE A 52 -0.34 -11.80 -2.36
CA ILE A 52 -0.30 -12.63 -3.58
C ILE A 52 1.06 -13.32 -3.76
N MET A 53 2.17 -12.66 -3.44
CA MET A 53 3.48 -13.31 -3.43
C MET A 53 3.54 -14.50 -2.47
N GLN A 54 2.96 -14.33 -1.29
CA GLN A 54 2.99 -15.35 -0.25
C GLN A 54 2.08 -16.54 -0.56
N THR A 55 0.96 -16.35 -1.26
CA THR A 55 0.16 -17.47 -1.78
C THR A 55 0.91 -18.27 -2.84
N GLN A 56 1.85 -17.65 -3.54
CA GLN A 56 2.79 -18.33 -4.46
C GLN A 56 4.03 -18.90 -3.76
N GLY A 57 4.05 -18.92 -2.42
CA GLY A 57 5.16 -19.44 -1.62
C GLY A 57 6.38 -18.54 -1.54
N LEU A 58 6.32 -17.31 -2.07
CA LEU A 58 7.41 -16.35 -2.00
C LEU A 58 7.37 -15.54 -0.69
N PRO A 59 8.52 -15.07 -0.17
CA PRO A 59 8.52 -14.15 0.96
C PRO A 59 7.82 -12.83 0.60
N PRO A 60 7.20 -12.15 1.58
CA PRO A 60 6.65 -10.82 1.36
C PRO A 60 7.76 -9.85 0.93
N ARG A 61 7.49 -9.03 -0.09
CA ARG A 61 8.43 -8.04 -0.61
C ARG A 61 7.78 -6.70 -0.88
N PHE A 62 8.62 -5.67 -0.88
CA PHE A 62 8.24 -4.33 -1.27
C PHE A 62 8.34 -4.19 -2.80
N ILE A 63 7.39 -3.48 -3.39
CA ILE A 63 7.36 -3.12 -4.81
C ILE A 63 7.04 -1.64 -4.90
N HIS A 64 7.82 -0.86 -5.65
CA HIS A 64 7.46 0.53 -5.88
C HIS A 64 6.21 0.61 -6.78
N VAL A 65 5.33 1.57 -6.53
CA VAL A 65 4.09 1.77 -7.31
C VAL A 65 4.32 1.80 -8.83
N ARG A 66 5.41 2.43 -9.29
CA ARG A 66 5.77 2.52 -10.71
C ARG A 66 6.23 1.18 -11.28
N ASP A 67 6.98 0.39 -10.51
CA ASP A 67 7.40 -0.95 -10.93
C ASP A 67 6.21 -1.92 -10.96
N ALA A 68 5.29 -1.80 -10.00
CA ALA A 68 4.01 -2.51 -10.04
C ALA A 68 3.23 -2.11 -11.30
N TYR A 69 3.15 -0.82 -11.62
CA TYR A 69 2.44 -0.35 -12.80
C TYR A 69 2.95 -1.02 -14.07
N VAL A 70 4.27 -1.03 -14.26
CA VAL A 70 4.93 -1.68 -15.40
C VAL A 70 4.66 -3.17 -15.44
N LYS A 71 4.77 -3.85 -14.28
CA LYS A 71 4.48 -5.29 -14.18
C LYS A 71 3.08 -5.62 -14.69
N TYR A 72 2.10 -4.77 -14.38
CA TYR A 72 0.70 -4.95 -14.75
C TYR A 72 0.32 -4.30 -16.10
N GLY A 73 1.31 -4.02 -16.97
CA GLY A 73 1.09 -3.58 -18.34
C GLY A 73 1.05 -2.06 -18.54
N GLY A 74 1.36 -1.30 -17.50
CA GLY A 74 1.55 0.15 -17.58
C GLY A 74 2.85 0.54 -18.29
N VAL A 75 2.93 1.80 -18.70
CA VAL A 75 4.13 2.37 -19.32
C VAL A 75 5.08 2.84 -18.22
N LYS A 76 6.37 2.48 -18.35
CA LYS A 76 7.38 2.95 -17.42
C LYS A 76 7.65 4.42 -17.65
N GLU A 77 7.39 5.21 -16.63
CA GLU A 77 7.81 6.61 -16.56
C GLU A 77 8.68 6.78 -15.33
N ASP A 78 9.95 7.14 -15.54
CA ASP A 78 10.91 7.36 -14.48
C ASP A 78 11.05 8.85 -14.20
N ILE A 79 11.17 9.21 -12.91
CA ILE A 79 11.50 10.57 -12.51
C ILE A 79 12.95 10.81 -12.89
N ASP A 80 13.20 11.89 -13.65
CA ASP A 80 14.55 12.23 -14.07
C ASP A 80 15.46 12.46 -12.85
N PRO A 81 16.75 12.10 -12.92
CA PRO A 81 17.65 12.22 -11.78
C PRO A 81 17.76 13.64 -11.21
N ALA A 82 17.66 14.67 -12.05
CA ALA A 82 17.73 16.06 -11.61
C ALA A 82 16.50 16.46 -10.79
N THR A 83 15.30 16.03 -11.20
CA THR A 83 14.07 16.22 -10.41
C THR A 83 14.14 15.47 -9.08
N ARG A 84 14.67 14.24 -9.06
CA ARG A 84 14.88 13.50 -7.80
C ARG A 84 15.83 14.24 -6.87
N GLN A 85 16.94 14.74 -7.39
CA GLN A 85 17.89 15.54 -6.63
C GLN A 85 17.23 16.82 -6.10
N LEU A 86 16.52 17.54 -6.95
CA LEU A 86 15.81 18.76 -6.59
C LEU A 86 14.77 18.52 -5.48
N MET A 87 14.00 17.42 -5.56
CA MET A 87 13.05 17.03 -4.51
C MET A 87 13.73 16.73 -3.18
N SER A 88 14.94 16.19 -3.21
CA SER A 88 15.70 15.83 -2.00
C SER A 88 16.41 17.03 -1.37
N GLU A 89 16.95 17.94 -2.18
CA GLU A 89 17.77 19.07 -1.71
C GLU A 89 16.92 20.29 -1.34
N ASP A 90 15.75 20.44 -1.94
CA ASP A 90 14.89 21.59 -1.75
C ASP A 90 13.70 21.29 -0.83
N PRO A 91 13.74 21.68 0.46
CA PRO A 91 12.65 21.42 1.40
C PRO A 91 11.35 22.13 1.02
N ASN A 92 11.41 23.14 0.14
CA ASN A 92 10.25 23.91 -0.31
C ASN A 92 9.67 23.42 -1.64
N PHE A 93 10.20 22.32 -2.20
CA PHE A 93 9.75 21.79 -3.49
C PHE A 93 8.22 21.64 -3.58
N TRP A 94 7.60 21.05 -2.55
CA TRP A 94 6.15 20.81 -2.48
C TRP A 94 5.33 21.99 -1.93
N SER A 95 5.96 22.94 -1.23
CA SER A 95 5.28 24.05 -0.56
C SER A 95 5.15 25.29 -1.45
N ARG A 96 6.03 25.46 -2.45
CA ARG A 96 5.98 26.61 -3.37
C ARG A 96 4.66 26.70 -4.15
N ARG A 97 4.22 27.93 -4.40
CA ARG A 97 3.00 28.24 -5.16
C ARG A 97 3.28 29.30 -6.24
N PRO A 98 2.68 29.18 -7.44
CA PRO A 98 1.87 28.05 -7.90
C PRO A 98 2.69 26.75 -7.99
N LEU A 99 2.04 25.60 -7.83
CA LEU A 99 2.74 24.30 -7.86
C LEU A 99 3.38 24.09 -9.24
N SER A 100 4.68 23.76 -9.28
CA SER A 100 5.41 23.63 -10.54
C SER A 100 4.85 22.47 -11.40
N LYS A 101 4.97 22.58 -12.73
CA LYS A 101 4.57 21.49 -13.65
C LYS A 101 5.32 20.19 -13.37
N VAL A 102 6.57 20.28 -12.93
CA VAL A 102 7.39 19.13 -12.54
C VAL A 102 6.79 18.44 -11.31
N ALA A 103 6.47 19.18 -10.25
CA ALA A 103 5.84 18.62 -9.06
C ALA A 103 4.46 18.01 -9.36
N GLN A 104 3.66 18.66 -10.22
CA GLN A 104 2.38 18.11 -10.68
C GLN A 104 2.57 16.78 -11.43
N ARG A 105 3.55 16.69 -12.34
CA ARG A 105 3.87 15.46 -13.08
C ARG A 105 4.29 14.34 -12.14
N VAL A 106 5.19 14.61 -11.19
CA VAL A 106 5.62 13.61 -10.20
C VAL A 106 4.43 13.10 -9.37
N ALA A 107 3.56 14.00 -8.88
CA ALA A 107 2.37 13.61 -8.15
C ALA A 107 1.40 12.76 -9.00
N ALA A 108 1.26 13.09 -10.29
CA ALA A 108 0.47 12.29 -11.23
C ALA A 108 1.08 10.90 -11.46
N MET A 109 2.39 10.79 -11.59
CA MET A 109 3.10 9.51 -11.78
C MET A 109 2.92 8.54 -10.60
N ASP A 110 2.73 9.05 -9.38
CA ASP A 110 2.51 8.21 -8.20
C ASP A 110 1.03 7.84 -7.97
N THR A 111 0.10 8.53 -8.63
CA THR A 111 -1.35 8.38 -8.40
C THR A 111 -2.09 7.74 -9.57
N ILE A 112 -1.75 8.09 -10.82
CA ILE A 112 -2.35 7.50 -12.04
C ILE A 112 -2.24 5.97 -12.06
N PRO A 113 -1.11 5.34 -11.67
CA PRO A 113 -1.01 3.89 -11.67
C PRO A 113 -2.06 3.16 -10.84
N LEU A 114 -2.55 3.79 -9.76
CA LEU A 114 -3.42 3.14 -8.79
C LEU A 114 -4.76 2.73 -9.43
N LEU A 115 -5.30 3.58 -10.31
CA LEU A 115 -6.63 3.42 -10.89
C LEU A 115 -6.65 3.72 -12.39
N PRO A 116 -7.28 2.87 -13.23
CA PRO A 116 -7.88 1.59 -12.86
C PRO A 116 -6.86 0.44 -12.74
N THR A 117 -5.64 0.62 -13.27
CA THR A 117 -4.72 -0.47 -13.59
C THR A 117 -4.35 -1.37 -12.40
N LEU A 118 -3.73 -0.81 -11.36
CA LEU A 118 -3.26 -1.63 -10.24
C LEU A 118 -4.41 -2.21 -9.43
N TYR A 119 -5.43 -1.39 -9.15
CA TYR A 119 -6.62 -1.86 -8.44
C TYR A 119 -7.29 -3.04 -9.16
N ASP A 120 -7.63 -2.90 -10.44
CA ASP A 120 -8.34 -3.94 -11.19
C ASP A 120 -7.50 -5.22 -11.30
N ALA A 121 -6.20 -5.09 -11.57
CA ALA A 121 -5.32 -6.24 -11.72
C ALA A 121 -5.16 -7.00 -10.39
N LEU A 122 -4.84 -6.29 -9.30
CA LEU A 122 -4.63 -6.90 -7.99
C LEU A 122 -5.94 -7.46 -7.41
N ASN A 123 -7.05 -6.74 -7.58
CA ASN A 123 -8.35 -7.20 -7.09
C ASN A 123 -8.82 -8.49 -7.80
N ARG A 124 -8.43 -8.71 -9.06
CA ARG A 124 -8.66 -9.97 -9.78
C ARG A 124 -7.78 -11.12 -9.29
N GLU A 125 -6.56 -10.82 -8.85
CA GLU A 125 -5.61 -11.82 -8.31
C GLU A 125 -5.91 -12.20 -6.85
N ILE A 126 -6.59 -11.33 -6.11
CA ILE A 126 -7.05 -11.62 -4.75
C ILE A 126 -8.19 -12.65 -4.81
N THR A 127 -7.91 -13.85 -4.31
CA THR A 127 -8.87 -14.94 -4.23
C THR A 127 -9.77 -14.81 -3.00
N ALA A 128 -10.91 -15.50 -3.00
CA ALA A 128 -11.93 -15.37 -1.95
C ALA A 128 -11.44 -15.83 -0.57
N ASP A 129 -10.55 -16.82 -0.52
CA ASP A 129 -9.89 -17.34 0.68
C ASP A 129 -8.96 -16.32 1.35
N ILE A 130 -8.24 -15.51 0.56
CA ILE A 130 -7.31 -14.50 1.12
C ILE A 130 -7.96 -13.12 1.29
N ARG A 131 -9.19 -12.92 0.79
CA ARG A 131 -9.88 -11.63 0.77
C ARG A 131 -10.00 -11.01 2.15
N ALA A 132 -10.51 -11.77 3.12
CA ALA A 132 -10.71 -11.29 4.50
C ALA A 132 -9.39 -10.92 5.18
N LEU A 133 -8.35 -11.73 4.97
CA LEU A 133 -7.00 -11.43 5.47
C LEU A 133 -6.45 -10.16 4.82
N PHE A 134 -6.61 -9.98 3.51
CA PHE A 134 -6.20 -8.78 2.80
C PHE A 134 -6.93 -7.52 3.30
N GLU A 135 -8.24 -7.57 3.51
CA GLU A 135 -9.02 -6.46 4.08
C GLU A 135 -8.48 -6.08 5.46
N HIS A 136 -8.28 -7.08 6.31
CA HIS A 136 -7.73 -6.87 7.65
C HIS A 136 -6.35 -6.23 7.60
N MET A 137 -5.44 -6.77 6.78
CA MET A 137 -4.08 -6.24 6.65
C MET A 137 -4.05 -4.84 6.02
N SER A 138 -4.95 -4.52 5.09
CA SER A 138 -5.02 -3.18 4.49
C SER A 138 -5.51 -2.14 5.49
N GLU A 139 -6.55 -2.47 6.26
CA GLU A 139 -7.06 -1.62 7.34
C GLU A 139 -6.02 -1.47 8.45
N ASP A 140 -5.35 -2.56 8.83
CA ASP A 140 -4.26 -2.50 9.80
C ASP A 140 -3.10 -1.68 9.24
N ASN A 141 -2.83 -1.71 7.93
CA ASN A 141 -1.69 -1.00 7.36
C ASN A 141 -1.74 0.52 7.59
N VAL A 142 -2.94 1.04 7.58
CA VAL A 142 -3.17 2.47 7.73
C VAL A 142 -3.36 2.87 9.19
N ARG A 143 -3.46 1.93 10.15
CA ARG A 143 -3.58 2.26 11.59
C ARG A 143 -2.28 2.83 12.16
N PRO A 144 -2.37 3.71 13.18
CA PRO A 144 -1.19 4.20 13.88
C PRO A 144 -0.37 3.05 14.49
N LEU A 145 0.96 3.15 14.46
CA LEU A 145 1.86 2.14 15.02
C LEU A 145 1.56 1.81 16.49
N SER A 146 1.09 2.78 17.28
CA SER A 146 0.69 2.55 18.67
C SER A 146 -0.48 1.57 18.80
N MET A 147 -1.46 1.64 17.90
CA MET A 147 -2.59 0.70 17.86
C MET A 147 -2.17 -0.66 17.31
N ARG A 148 -1.26 -0.68 16.32
CA ARG A 148 -0.69 -1.93 15.79
C ARG A 148 0.13 -2.68 16.84
N ARG A 149 0.88 -1.97 17.69
CA ARG A 149 1.65 -2.56 18.81
C ARG A 149 0.78 -3.08 19.95
N GLN A 150 -0.47 -2.61 20.06
CA GLN A 150 -1.44 -3.13 21.02
C GLN A 150 -2.15 -4.39 20.54
N ARG A 151 -1.76 -4.95 19.39
CA ARG A 151 -2.26 -6.24 18.94
C ARG A 151 -1.99 -7.29 20.01
N THR A 152 -3.04 -8.03 20.35
CA THR A 152 -2.89 -9.16 21.25
C THR A 152 -2.09 -10.23 20.53
N ARG A 153 -1.22 -10.95 21.26
CA ARG A 153 -0.49 -12.13 20.74
C ARG A 153 -1.42 -13.11 20.01
N THR A 154 -2.69 -13.15 20.41
CA THR A 154 -3.75 -13.97 19.81
C THR A 154 -4.08 -13.56 18.37
N ALA A 155 -4.18 -12.26 18.08
CA ALA A 155 -4.46 -11.76 16.73
C ALA A 155 -3.27 -11.99 15.78
N GLU A 156 -2.06 -11.74 16.27
CA GLU A 156 -0.82 -12.02 15.52
C GLU A 156 -0.67 -13.51 15.22
N LYS A 157 -0.95 -14.37 16.21
CA LYS A 157 -0.94 -15.81 16.04
C LYS A 157 -2.02 -16.28 15.05
N ALA A 158 -3.23 -15.72 15.10
CA ALA A 158 -4.30 -16.05 14.18
C ALA A 158 -3.94 -15.70 12.72
N GLU A 159 -3.34 -14.54 12.47
CA GLU A 159 -2.82 -14.19 11.15
C GLU A 159 -1.69 -15.11 10.70
N ALA A 160 -0.74 -15.42 11.59
CA ALA A 160 0.36 -16.33 11.29
C ALA A 160 -0.14 -17.75 10.97
N ASP A 161 -1.15 -18.22 11.71
CA ASP A 161 -1.80 -19.52 11.49
C ASP A 161 -2.57 -19.53 10.17
N GLU A 162 -3.27 -18.44 9.83
CA GLU A 162 -3.96 -18.30 8.54
C GLU A 162 -2.97 -18.27 7.37
N MET A 163 -1.90 -17.50 7.49
CA MET A 163 -0.80 -17.50 6.52
C MET A 163 -0.15 -18.88 6.39
N ARG A 164 -0.02 -19.63 7.49
CA ARG A 164 0.51 -20.99 7.47
C ARG A 164 -0.43 -21.93 6.74
N ARG A 165 -1.75 -21.81 6.92
CA ARG A 165 -2.76 -22.60 6.19
C ARG A 165 -2.68 -22.37 4.68
N LEU A 166 -2.61 -21.11 4.26
CA LEU A 166 -2.45 -20.74 2.85
C LEU A 166 -1.16 -21.31 2.25
N ARG A 167 -0.08 -21.37 3.03
CA ARG A 167 1.20 -21.98 2.62
C ARG A 167 1.19 -23.51 2.63
N THR A 168 0.39 -24.17 3.46
CA THR A 168 0.40 -25.64 3.53
C THR A 168 -0.19 -26.31 2.29
N ASP A 169 -1.00 -25.60 1.51
CA ASP A 169 -1.44 -26.08 0.19
C ASP A 169 -0.31 -26.07 -0.85
N THR A 170 0.69 -25.20 -0.70
CA THR A 170 1.92 -25.22 -1.50
C THR A 170 2.91 -26.26 -0.94
N LYS A 171 2.77 -27.52 -1.39
CA LYS A 171 3.62 -28.64 -0.98
C LYS A 171 5.10 -28.42 -1.38
N SER A 172 5.97 -28.34 -0.37
CA SER A 172 7.46 -28.35 -0.41
C SER A 172 8.17 -26.98 -0.43
N PRO A 173 9.32 -26.83 0.26
CA PRO A 173 10.15 -25.64 0.15
C PRO A 173 10.53 -25.41 -1.32
N ILE A 174 10.44 -24.16 -1.79
CA ILE A 174 10.81 -23.79 -3.16
C ILE A 174 12.32 -24.00 -3.33
N LEU A 175 12.70 -25.14 -3.90
CA LEU A 175 14.09 -25.45 -4.22
C LEU A 175 14.55 -24.73 -5.52
N LYS A 176 13.60 -24.43 -6.41
CA LYS A 176 13.81 -23.70 -7.66
C LYS A 176 12.60 -22.82 -7.94
N LEU A 177 12.84 -21.57 -8.30
CA LEU A 177 11.79 -20.64 -8.72
C LEU A 177 11.27 -21.05 -10.10
N ASN A 178 9.97 -20.89 -10.31
CA ASN A 178 9.40 -20.96 -11.66
C ASN A 178 9.49 -19.58 -12.35
N LYS A 179 9.29 -19.55 -13.68
CA LYS A 179 9.38 -18.29 -14.47
C LYS A 179 8.43 -17.19 -13.98
N SER A 180 7.25 -17.56 -13.48
CA SER A 180 6.30 -16.59 -12.93
C SER A 180 6.86 -15.94 -11.66
N GLN A 181 7.37 -16.76 -10.74
CA GLN A 181 8.00 -16.33 -9.50
C GLN A 181 9.24 -15.46 -9.76
N GLU A 182 10.12 -15.85 -10.68
CA GLU A 182 11.27 -15.04 -11.10
C GLU A 182 10.83 -13.66 -11.59
N LYS A 183 9.79 -13.60 -12.44
CA LYS A 183 9.21 -12.35 -12.93
C LYS A 183 8.60 -11.51 -11.80
N MET A 184 7.97 -12.14 -10.80
CA MET A 184 7.48 -11.40 -9.62
C MET A 184 8.63 -10.76 -8.84
N LEU A 185 9.75 -11.47 -8.69
CA LEU A 185 10.91 -10.98 -7.93
C LEU A 185 11.64 -9.84 -8.64
N GLN A 186 11.63 -9.81 -9.99
CA GLN A 186 12.32 -8.80 -10.80
C GLN A 186 11.94 -7.34 -10.45
N TYR A 187 10.68 -7.11 -10.05
CA TYR A 187 10.14 -5.77 -9.76
C TYR A 187 10.16 -5.43 -8.26
N THR A 188 10.76 -6.29 -7.43
CA THR A 188 10.62 -6.21 -5.98
C THR A 188 11.95 -6.13 -5.27
N VAL A 189 11.94 -5.51 -4.10
CA VAL A 189 13.07 -5.47 -3.18
C VAL A 189 12.69 -6.08 -1.82
N PRO A 190 13.64 -6.71 -1.10
CA PRO A 190 13.45 -7.06 0.30
C PRO A 190 13.02 -5.85 1.13
N TYR A 191 12.13 -6.05 2.11
CA TYR A 191 11.75 -4.98 3.05
C TYR A 191 12.93 -4.41 3.86
N CYS A 192 14.01 -5.18 4.04
CA CYS A 192 15.23 -4.70 4.73
C CYS A 192 16.09 -3.75 3.88
N GLU A 193 15.83 -3.65 2.57
CA GLU A 193 16.55 -2.77 1.64
C GLU A 193 15.73 -1.50 1.30
N ARG A 194 14.58 -1.32 1.95
CA ARG A 194 13.73 -0.13 1.82
C ARG A 194 14.37 1.11 2.44
#